data_AF-A0A3M0ZM32-F1
#
_entry.id   AF-A0A3M0ZM32-F1
#
_cell.length_a   1.000
_cell.length_b   1.000
_cell.length_c   1.000
_cell.angle_alpha   90.00
_cell.angle_beta   90.00
_cell.angle_gamma   90.00
#
_symmetry.space_group_name_H-M   'P 1'
#
loop_
_entity.id
_entity.type
_entity.pdbx_description
1 polymer ?
#
loop_
_entity_poly.entity_id
_entity_poly.type
_entity_poly.pdbx_seq_one_letter_code
_entity_poly.pdbx_strand_id
1 'polypeptide(L)'
;MSAKRKGILCAFGAAAVSFSLLVGAPPTSATTSVAAQLEAAKRAFRMAELADPGSPLRLANYKRAEALAARALENNPDSPEANFMLFAARGRR
;
A
#
# COMPACT_ATOMS: atom_id res chain seq x y z
N MET A 1 -13.21 30.63 8.37
CA MET A 1 -11.84 30.21 7.96
C MET A 1 -11.96 29.40 6.67
N SER A 2 -11.44 29.95 5.59
CA SER A 2 -11.77 29.59 4.19
C SER A 2 -10.68 28.68 3.60
N ALA A 3 -11.03 27.46 3.20
CA ALA A 3 -10.10 26.51 2.59
C ALA A 3 -10.06 26.72 1.07
N LYS A 4 -8.93 27.22 0.55
CA LYS A 4 -8.60 27.37 -0.87
C LYS A 4 -8.76 26.03 -1.61
N ARG A 5 -9.77 25.91 -2.47
CA ARG A 5 -9.84 24.87 -3.50
C ARG A 5 -9.01 25.32 -4.70
N LYS A 6 -7.85 24.70 -4.92
CA LYS A 6 -7.11 24.83 -6.19
C LYS A 6 -7.68 23.80 -7.15
N GLY A 7 -8.47 24.26 -8.11
CA GLY A 7 -8.89 23.46 -9.26
C GLY A 7 -7.71 23.21 -10.18
N ILE A 8 -7.58 21.97 -10.67
CA ILE A 8 -6.77 21.65 -11.84
C ILE A 8 -7.78 21.33 -12.94
N LEU A 9 -8.04 22.31 -13.80
CA LEU A 9 -8.73 22.13 -15.07
C LEU A 9 -7.67 21.68 -16.09
N CYS A 10 -7.71 20.42 -16.51
CA CYS A 10 -7.10 20.00 -17.77
C CYS A 10 -8.23 19.73 -18.76
N ALA A 11 -8.39 20.63 -19.73
CA ALA A 11 -9.25 20.44 -20.88
C ALA A 11 -8.52 19.56 -21.89
N PHE A 12 -9.00 18.33 -22.07
CA PHE A 12 -8.80 17.53 -23.29
C PHE A 12 -10.10 16.78 -23.56
N GLY A 13 -10.61 16.93 -24.78
CA GLY A 13 -11.91 16.44 -25.21
C GLY A 13 -12.03 14.91 -25.27
N ALA A 14 -13.30 14.51 -25.41
CA ALA A 14 -13.82 13.15 -25.59
C ALA A 14 -13.98 12.30 -24.31
N ALA A 15 -15.26 12.13 -23.92
CA ALA A 15 -15.78 11.16 -22.95
C ALA A 15 -15.09 11.14 -21.57
N ALA A 16 -15.42 12.12 -20.74
CA ALA A 16 -15.07 12.11 -19.32
C ALA A 16 -15.86 11.00 -18.59
N VAL A 17 -15.32 9.79 -18.56
CA VAL A 17 -15.75 8.76 -17.62
C VAL A 17 -15.20 9.14 -16.26
N SER A 18 -16.05 9.72 -15.42
CA SER A 18 -15.71 10.09 -14.04
C SER A 18 -15.48 8.82 -13.21
N PHE A 19 -14.23 8.37 -13.11
CA PHE A 19 -13.83 7.38 -12.11
C PHE A 19 -13.57 8.09 -10.78
N SER A 20 -14.53 7.98 -9.87
CA SER A 20 -14.31 8.35 -8.47
C SER A 20 -13.40 7.32 -7.82
N LEU A 21 -12.09 7.56 -7.84
CA LEU A 21 -11.13 6.81 -7.03
C LEU A 21 -11.35 7.19 -5.57
N LEU A 22 -12.15 6.38 -4.86
CA LEU A 22 -12.23 6.43 -3.41
C LEU A 22 -10.87 5.96 -2.87
N VAL A 23 -9.97 6.91 -2.58
CA VAL A 23 -8.74 6.63 -1.84
C VAL A 23 -9.18 6.31 -0.42
N GLY A 24 -9.47 5.04 -0.16
CA GLY A 24 -9.78 4.55 1.18
C GLY A 24 -8.63 4.93 2.11
N ALA A 25 -8.91 5.85 3.03
CA ALA A 25 -8.00 6.27 4.07
C ALA A 25 -7.39 5.02 4.74
N PRO A 26 -6.09 5.01 5.07
CA PRO A 26 -5.51 3.88 5.77
C PRO A 26 -6.26 3.71 7.10
N PRO A 27 -6.75 2.49 7.44
CA PRO A 27 -7.36 2.28 8.73
C PRO A 27 -6.31 2.55 9.81
N THR A 28 -6.50 3.63 10.56
CA THR A 28 -5.71 3.98 11.72
C THR A 28 -6.42 3.41 12.94
N SER A 29 -5.66 2.64 13.74
CA SER A 29 -5.98 2.29 15.12
C SER A 29 -7.15 1.33 15.34
N ALA A 30 -6.89 0.05 15.13
CA ALA A 30 -7.30 -1.00 16.06
C ALA A 30 -6.08 -1.89 16.24
N THR A 31 -5.85 -2.44 17.43
CA THR A 31 -4.83 -3.46 17.73
C THR A 31 -4.74 -4.45 16.56
N THR A 32 -3.75 -4.23 15.67
CA THR A 32 -3.71 -4.99 14.43
C THR A 32 -3.21 -6.36 14.81
N SER A 33 -4.15 -7.30 14.90
CA SER A 33 -3.83 -8.72 15.01
C SER A 33 -2.78 -9.07 13.96
N VAL A 34 -1.94 -10.06 14.24
CA VAL A 34 -0.90 -10.53 13.30
C VAL A 34 -1.49 -10.75 11.90
N ALA A 35 -2.72 -11.26 11.83
CA ALA A 35 -3.49 -11.40 10.59
C ALA A 35 -3.74 -10.07 9.87
N ALA A 36 -4.13 -9.01 10.59
CA ALA A 36 -4.33 -7.69 9.99
C ALA A 36 -3.01 -7.06 9.48
N GLN A 37 -1.90 -7.28 10.19
CA GLN A 37 -0.58 -6.83 9.74
C GLN A 37 -0.14 -7.56 8.46
N LEU A 38 -0.36 -8.87 8.41
CA LEU A 38 -0.08 -9.70 7.26
C LEU A 38 -0.95 -9.33 6.05
N GLU A 39 -2.25 -9.11 6.25
CA GLU A 39 -3.14 -8.65 5.17
C GLU A 39 -2.75 -7.25 4.67
N ALA A 40 -2.34 -6.35 5.57
CA ALA A 40 -1.79 -5.06 5.17
C ALA A 40 -0.48 -5.19 4.37
N ALA A 41 0.39 -6.14 4.75
CA ALA A 41 1.63 -6.44 4.01
C ALA A 41 1.32 -6.97 2.60
N LYS A 42 0.40 -7.94 2.48
CA LYS A 42 -0.07 -8.47 1.19
C LYS A 42 -0.65 -7.38 0.31
N ARG A 43 -1.48 -6.50 0.89
CA ARG A 43 -2.06 -5.36 0.15
C ARG A 43 -0.99 -4.39 -0.34
N ALA A 44 -0.03 -4.05 0.51
CA ALA A 44 1.09 -3.18 0.13
C ALA A 44 1.91 -3.80 -1.00
N PHE A 45 2.22 -5.10 -0.93
CA PHE A 45 2.94 -5.81 -1.98
C PHE A 45 2.16 -5.81 -3.31
N ARG A 46 0.85 -6.09 -3.28
CA ARG A 46 0.00 -6.02 -4.47
C ARG A 46 -0.02 -4.61 -5.08
N MET A 47 -0.07 -3.57 -4.25
CA MET A 47 0.01 -2.18 -4.71
C MET A 47 1.37 -1.83 -5.31
N ALA A 48 2.46 -2.48 -4.88
CA ALA A 48 3.77 -2.35 -5.51
C ALA A 48 3.77 -3.01 -6.90
N GLU A 49 3.22 -4.22 -7.03
CA GLU A 49 3.17 -4.94 -8.31
C GLU A 49 2.34 -4.21 -9.36
N LEU A 50 1.25 -3.55 -8.94
CA LEU A 50 0.39 -2.73 -9.82
C LEU A 50 1.00 -1.37 -10.19
N ALA A 51 2.01 -0.91 -9.46
CA ALA A 51 2.65 0.38 -9.72
C ALA A 51 3.68 0.25 -10.85
N ASP A 52 3.88 1.36 -11.59
CA ASP A 52 4.84 1.38 -12.69
C ASP A 52 6.25 0.96 -12.22
N PRO A 53 7.00 0.17 -13.03
CA PRO A 53 8.26 -0.44 -12.62
C PRO A 53 9.36 0.57 -12.23
N GLY A 54 9.26 1.83 -12.66
CA GLY A 54 10.16 2.93 -12.26
C GLY A 54 9.57 3.90 -11.24
N SER A 55 8.36 3.65 -10.73
CA SER A 55 7.69 4.61 -9.84
C SER A 55 8.28 4.56 -8.42
N PRO A 56 8.56 5.71 -7.79
CA PRO A 56 8.98 5.74 -6.39
C PRO A 56 7.91 5.15 -5.44
N LEU A 57 6.64 5.14 -5.86
CA LEU A 57 5.55 4.51 -5.12
C LEU A 57 5.69 2.99 -5.06
N ARG A 58 6.24 2.36 -6.12
CA ARG A 58 6.50 0.92 -6.16
C ARG A 58 7.48 0.53 -5.06
N LEU A 59 8.63 1.20 -5.02
CA LEU A 59 9.66 0.96 -4.00
C LEU A 59 9.14 1.27 -2.58
N ALA A 60 8.37 2.34 -2.41
CA ALA A 60 7.76 2.69 -1.13
C ALA A 60 6.79 1.59 -0.64
N ASN A 61 6.00 1.01 -1.55
CA ASN A 61 5.06 -0.07 -1.23
C ASN A 61 5.77 -1.38 -0.87
N TYR A 62 6.87 -1.74 -1.55
CA TYR A 62 7.70 -2.88 -1.13
C TYR A 62 8.34 -2.66 0.24
N LYS A 63 8.87 -1.46 0.51
CA LYS A 63 9.40 -1.10 1.84
C LYS A 63 8.33 -1.21 2.93
N ARG A 64 7.10 -0.77 2.62
CA ARG A 64 5.95 -0.89 3.54
C ARG A 64 5.55 -2.35 3.77
N ALA A 65 5.50 -3.16 2.72
CA ALA A 65 5.21 -4.59 2.83
C ALA A 65 6.24 -5.31 3.71
N GLU A 66 7.53 -5.00 3.55
CA GLU A 66 8.60 -5.54 4.39
C GLU A 66 8.43 -5.17 5.87
N ALA A 67 8.19 -3.89 6.17
CA ALA A 67 8.05 -3.44 7.56
C ALA A 67 6.84 -4.09 8.25
N LEU A 68 5.74 -4.30 7.52
CA LEU A 68 4.55 -4.96 8.05
C LEU A 68 4.77 -6.47 8.24
N ALA A 69 5.47 -7.13 7.32
CA ALA A 69 5.83 -8.54 7.44
C ALA A 69 6.82 -8.78 8.60
N ALA A 70 7.80 -7.90 8.79
CA ALA A 70 8.74 -7.95 9.92
C ALA A 70 8.01 -7.83 11.25
N ARG A 71 7.07 -6.87 11.37
CA ARG A 71 6.22 -6.73 12.56
C ARG A 71 5.33 -7.95 12.80
N ALA A 72 4.80 -8.56 11.73
CA ALA A 72 4.01 -9.78 11.86
C ALA A 72 4.87 -10.94 12.40
N LEU A 73 6.14 -11.05 12.00
CA LEU A 73 7.09 -12.04 12.53
C LEU A 73 7.52 -11.75 13.97
N GLU A 74 7.71 -10.49 14.35
CA GLU A 74 7.99 -10.12 15.74
C GLU A 74 6.87 -10.59 16.70
N ASN A 75 5.62 -10.56 16.22
CA ASN A 75 4.45 -10.98 16.99
C ASN A 75 4.10 -12.48 16.79
N ASN A 76 4.58 -13.12 15.73
CA ASN A 76 4.39 -14.53 15.43
C ASN A 76 5.57 -15.07 14.60
N PRO A 77 6.66 -15.49 15.26
CA PRO A 77 7.92 -15.85 14.58
C PRO A 77 7.78 -17.08 13.69
N ASP A 78 6.82 -17.96 14.00
CA ASP A 78 6.58 -19.20 13.27
C ASP A 78 5.61 -19.01 12.08
N SER A 79 5.24 -17.78 11.72
CA SER A 79 4.35 -17.52 10.58
C SER A 79 5.09 -17.72 9.25
N PRO A 80 4.81 -18.80 8.49
CA PRO A 80 5.47 -19.03 7.21
C PRO A 80 5.08 -17.97 6.18
N GLU A 81 3.87 -17.44 6.29
CA GLU A 81 3.33 -16.42 5.40
C GLU A 81 4.01 -15.06 5.61
N ALA A 82 4.24 -14.66 6.86
CA ALA A 82 4.97 -13.43 7.15
C ALA A 82 6.43 -13.53 6.68
N ASN A 83 7.05 -14.70 6.84
CA ASN A 83 8.41 -14.96 6.35
C ASN A 83 8.48 -14.89 4.81
N PHE A 84 7.53 -15.52 4.11
CA PHE A 84 7.43 -15.43 2.67
C PHE A 84 7.25 -13.99 2.19
N MET A 85 6.35 -13.23 2.84
CA MET A 85 6.10 -11.83 2.48
C MET A 85 7.33 -10.95 2.69
N LEU A 86 8.08 -11.18 3.78
CA LEU A 86 9.33 -10.48 4.05
C LEU A 86 10.37 -10.77 2.95
N PHE A 87 10.53 -12.03 2.59
CA PHE A 87 11.45 -12.47 1.53
C PHE A 87 11.06 -11.87 0.17
N ALA A 88 9.79 -11.97 -0.20
CA ALA A 88 9.26 -11.45 -1.46
C ALA A 88 9.45 -9.92 -1.57
N ALA A 89 9.18 -9.18 -0.50
CA ALA A 89 9.36 -7.73 -0.47
C ALA A 89 10.84 -7.32 -0.57
N ARG A 90 11.74 -8.06 0.09
CA ARG A 90 13.19 -7.81 0.03
C ARG A 90 13.79 -8.08 -1.34
N GLY A 91 13.35 -9.12 -2.02
CA GLY A 91 13.81 -9.48 -3.37
C GLY A 91 13.40 -8.50 -4.47
N ARG A 92 12.61 -7.46 -4.13
CA ARG A 92 12.09 -6.44 -5.07
C ARG A 92 12.61 -5.03 -4.79
N ARG A 93 13.53 -4.88 -3.83
CA ARG A 93 14.21 -3.61 -3.53
C ARG A 93 15.35 -3.33 -4.49
#